data_AF-A0A2N8TWK8-F1
#
_entry.id   AF-A0A2N8TWK8-F1
#
_cell.length_a   1.000
_cell.length_b   1.000
_cell.length_c   1.000
_cell.angle_alpha   90.00
_cell.angle_beta   90.00
_cell.angle_gamma   90.00
#
_symmetry.space_group_name_H-M   'P 1'
#
loop_
_entity.id
_entity.type
_entity.pdbx_description
1 polymer ?
#
loop_
_entity_poly.entity_id
_entity_poly.type
_entity_poly.pdbx_seq_one_letter_code
_entity_poly.pdbx_strand_id
1 'polypeptide(L)'
;MNLRDARVASFAVPLGLGLLLGLIGPTAEHWGGRPGAAVGAVFTGGWPWACYAFLVGYFRRSKIESVILAPLGLAIGVVAYYLIKGNLASLGGLNFSGARSSGIALWGALAFFFGAPLGLLGNLAQVPGIGGLFFRLLVPLVAFYETSMRLETESRGPSQIVLGTWTTVRFTAVAVAIAMVAHTVRGWRRSRRIRSAGMGAG
;
A
#
# COMPACT_ATOMS: atom_id res chain seq x y z
N MET A 1 -10.25 -28.25 1.34
CA MET A 1 -9.20 -27.45 0.68
C MET A 1 -7.88 -28.16 0.87
N ASN A 2 -7.24 -28.61 -0.21
CA ASN A 2 -5.97 -29.34 -0.10
C ASN A 2 -4.83 -28.38 0.32
N LEU A 3 -3.86 -28.90 1.07
CA LEU A 3 -2.66 -28.13 1.49
C LEU A 3 -1.87 -27.53 0.31
N ARG A 4 -1.98 -28.13 -0.88
CA ARG A 4 -1.43 -27.60 -2.14
C ARG A 4 -2.19 -26.37 -2.63
N ASP A 5 -3.52 -26.42 -2.67
CA ASP A 5 -4.36 -25.30 -3.11
C ASP A 5 -4.19 -24.08 -2.18
N ALA A 6 -4.09 -24.34 -0.87
CA ALA A 6 -3.85 -23.29 0.11
C ALA A 6 -2.50 -22.58 -0.11
N ARG A 7 -1.43 -23.30 -0.48
CA ARG A 7 -0.13 -22.69 -0.81
C ARG A 7 -0.20 -21.91 -2.12
N VAL A 8 -0.79 -22.48 -3.17
CA VAL A 8 -0.93 -21.81 -4.47
C VAL A 8 -1.71 -20.51 -4.32
N ALA A 9 -2.86 -20.53 -3.63
CA ALA A 9 -3.64 -19.33 -3.34
C ALA A 9 -2.83 -18.31 -2.52
N SER A 10 -2.05 -18.79 -1.56
CA SER A 10 -1.15 -17.95 -0.75
C SER A 10 -0.18 -17.16 -1.62
N PHE A 11 0.37 -17.74 -2.69
CA PHE A 11 1.28 -17.04 -3.60
C PHE A 11 0.55 -16.24 -4.69
N ALA A 12 -0.56 -16.74 -5.22
CA ALA A 12 -1.30 -16.10 -6.30
C ALA A 12 -1.99 -14.81 -5.86
N VAL A 13 -2.55 -14.77 -4.64
CA VAL A 13 -3.29 -13.60 -4.12
C VAL A 13 -2.45 -12.33 -4.06
N PRO A 14 -1.24 -12.28 -3.46
CA PRO A 14 -0.46 -11.06 -3.43
C PRO A 14 -0.07 -10.62 -4.83
N LEU A 15 0.34 -11.53 -5.71
CA LEU A 15 0.71 -11.20 -7.09
C LEU A 15 -0.49 -10.65 -7.88
N GLY A 16 -1.67 -11.26 -7.72
CA GLY A 16 -2.91 -10.79 -8.31
C GLY A 16 -3.34 -9.41 -7.79
N LEU A 17 -3.16 -9.14 -6.50
CA LEU A 17 -3.40 -7.81 -5.93
C LEU A 17 -2.42 -6.76 -6.47
N GLY A 18 -1.16 -7.14 -6.69
CA GLY A 18 -0.16 -6.27 -7.32
C GLY A 18 -0.53 -5.94 -8.76
N LEU A 19 -0.98 -6.94 -9.52
CA LEU A 19 -1.55 -6.75 -10.85
C LEU A 19 -2.73 -5.77 -10.80
N LEU A 20 -3.75 -6.03 -9.98
CA LEU A 20 -4.93 -5.17 -9.87
C LEU A 20 -4.55 -3.73 -9.51
N LEU A 21 -3.60 -3.53 -8.59
CA LEU A 21 -3.08 -2.21 -8.24
C LEU A 21 -2.50 -1.49 -9.46
N GLY A 22 -1.72 -2.19 -10.28
CA GLY A 22 -1.17 -1.66 -11.53
C GLY A 22 -2.22 -1.32 -12.59
N LEU A 23 -3.33 -2.05 -12.63
CA LEU A 23 -4.42 -1.81 -13.58
C LEU A 23 -5.27 -0.59 -13.19
N ILE A 24 -5.51 -0.37 -11.89
CA ILE A 24 -6.47 0.64 -11.39
C ILE A 24 -6.07 2.06 -11.80
N GLY A 25 -4.79 2.43 -11.70
CA GLY A 25 -4.34 3.79 -12.02
C GLY A 25 -4.67 4.20 -13.46
N PRO A 26 -4.14 3.50 -14.48
CA PRO A 26 -4.36 3.83 -15.88
C PRO A 26 -5.82 3.69 -16.33
N THR A 27 -6.58 2.75 -15.74
CA THR A 27 -8.00 2.58 -16.07
C THR A 27 -8.87 3.69 -15.50
N ALA A 28 -8.56 4.17 -14.29
CA ALA A 28 -9.27 5.29 -13.66
C ALA A 28 -9.11 6.60 -14.44
N GLU A 29 -7.95 6.83 -15.05
CA GLU A 29 -7.72 7.97 -15.95
C GLU A 29 -8.65 7.93 -17.17
N HIS A 30 -9.06 6.74 -17.61
CA HIS A 30 -9.93 6.54 -18.79
C HIS A 30 -11.42 6.56 -18.47
N TRP A 31 -11.83 6.29 -17.22
CA TRP A 31 -13.24 6.35 -16.81
C TRP A 31 -13.83 7.76 -16.86
N GLY A 32 -12.97 8.78 -16.80
CA GLY A 32 -13.38 10.18 -16.82
C GLY A 32 -14.25 10.57 -15.62
N GLY A 33 -14.65 11.85 -15.60
CA GLY A 33 -15.54 12.38 -14.57
C GLY A 33 -14.93 12.42 -13.16
N ARG A 34 -15.80 12.69 -12.17
CA ARG A 34 -15.40 12.88 -10.76
C ARG A 34 -14.81 11.62 -10.11
N PRO A 35 -15.40 10.41 -10.30
CA PRO A 35 -14.87 9.19 -9.70
C PRO A 35 -13.50 8.79 -10.26
N GLY A 36 -13.31 8.88 -11.57
CA GLY A 36 -12.02 8.60 -12.22
C GLY A 36 -10.91 9.52 -11.72
N ALA A 37 -11.21 10.82 -11.59
CA ALA A 37 -10.27 11.79 -11.02
C ALA A 37 -9.90 11.48 -9.56
N ALA A 38 -10.85 11.07 -8.73
CA ALA A 38 -10.59 10.71 -7.34
C ALA A 38 -9.76 9.41 -7.22
N VAL A 39 -10.12 8.37 -7.97
CA VAL A 39 -9.37 7.11 -7.99
C VAL A 39 -7.96 7.32 -8.54
N GLY A 40 -7.82 8.06 -9.64
CA GLY A 40 -6.52 8.47 -10.18
C GLY A 40 -5.68 9.23 -9.15
N ALA A 41 -6.27 10.20 -8.44
CA ALA A 41 -5.58 10.96 -7.39
C ALA A 41 -5.06 10.08 -6.24
N VAL A 42 -5.77 9.01 -5.90
CA VAL A 42 -5.34 8.04 -4.87
C VAL A 42 -4.19 7.18 -5.40
N PHE A 43 -4.36 6.53 -6.55
CA PHE A 43 -3.44 5.49 -7.04
C PHE A 43 -2.22 6.03 -7.79
N THR A 44 -2.20 7.31 -8.14
CA THR A 44 -0.97 8.03 -8.52
C THR A 44 -0.06 8.30 -7.32
N GLY A 45 -0.58 8.18 -6.10
CA GLY A 45 0.18 8.15 -4.85
C GLY A 45 1.26 7.08 -4.83
N GLY A 46 2.39 7.29 -4.18
CA GLY A 46 3.34 6.25 -3.80
C GLY A 46 2.85 5.43 -2.60
N TRP A 47 2.05 6.04 -1.71
CA TRP A 47 1.54 5.43 -0.48
C TRP A 47 0.68 4.17 -0.70
N PRO A 48 -0.15 4.01 -1.76
CA PRO A 48 -0.89 2.76 -2.00
C PRO A 48 0.05 1.61 -2.38
N TRP A 49 1.12 1.90 -3.13
CA TRP A 49 2.15 0.91 -3.48
C TRP A 49 2.95 0.49 -2.25
N ALA A 50 3.31 1.46 -1.40
CA ALA A 50 3.97 1.16 -0.12
C ALA A 50 3.05 0.37 0.82
N CYS A 51 1.77 0.74 0.90
CA CYS A 51 0.73 0.03 1.65
C CYS A 51 0.57 -1.40 1.16
N TYR A 52 0.52 -1.60 -0.16
CA TYR A 52 0.47 -2.93 -0.76
C TYR A 52 1.65 -3.79 -0.33
N ALA A 53 2.90 -3.31 -0.49
CA ALA A 53 4.09 -4.07 -0.11
C ALA A 53 4.09 -4.41 1.39
N PHE A 54 3.71 -3.45 2.22
CA PHE A 54 3.57 -3.64 3.66
C PHE A 54 2.50 -4.69 3.99
N LEU A 55 1.33 -4.64 3.37
CA LEU A 55 0.24 -5.61 3.60
C LEU A 55 0.63 -7.01 3.12
N VAL A 56 1.31 -7.14 1.98
CA VAL A 56 1.84 -8.42 1.52
C VAL A 56 2.71 -9.03 2.61
N GLY A 57 3.62 -8.27 3.20
CA GLY A 57 4.44 -8.72 4.34
C GLY A 57 3.63 -9.01 5.61
N TYR A 58 2.67 -8.14 5.93
CA TYR A 58 1.83 -8.25 7.13
C TYR A 58 0.98 -9.52 7.17
N PHE A 59 0.68 -10.14 6.04
CA PHE A 59 -0.07 -11.41 6.00
C PHE A 59 0.82 -12.66 5.89
N ARG A 60 2.15 -12.52 5.76
CA ARG A 60 3.06 -13.68 5.68
C ARG A 60 3.59 -14.04 7.04
N ARG A 61 3.72 -15.35 7.31
CA ARG A 61 4.43 -15.82 8.51
C ARG A 61 5.94 -15.85 8.32
N SER A 62 6.41 -16.08 7.09
CA SER A 62 7.82 -16.12 6.76
C SER A 62 8.37 -14.74 6.35
N LYS A 63 9.48 -14.34 6.95
CA LYS A 63 10.24 -13.14 6.56
C LYS A 63 10.73 -13.24 5.11
N ILE A 64 11.19 -14.42 4.71
CA ILE A 64 11.68 -14.67 3.35
C ILE A 64 10.55 -14.51 2.34
N GLU A 65 9.38 -15.10 2.60
CA GLU A 65 8.22 -14.93 1.73
C GLU A 65 7.81 -13.45 1.61
N SER A 66 7.89 -12.69 2.71
CA SER A 66 7.57 -11.25 2.72
C SER A 66 8.52 -10.45 1.84
N VAL A 67 9.82 -10.71 1.98
CA VAL A 67 10.90 -10.03 1.24
C VAL A 67 10.87 -10.38 -0.24
N ILE A 68 10.37 -11.55 -0.63
CA ILE A 68 10.29 -11.98 -2.03
C ILE A 68 8.96 -11.55 -2.67
N LEU A 69 7.82 -11.78 -2.01
CA LEU A 69 6.51 -11.57 -2.62
C LEU A 69 6.13 -10.10 -2.74
N ALA A 70 6.53 -9.26 -1.78
CA ALA A 70 6.24 -7.84 -1.84
C ALA A 70 6.88 -7.16 -3.07
N PRO A 71 8.20 -7.30 -3.34
CA PRO A 71 8.80 -6.71 -4.52
C PRO A 71 8.36 -7.38 -5.82
N LEU A 72 8.15 -8.71 -5.86
CA LEU A 72 7.64 -9.38 -7.07
C LEU A 72 6.25 -8.89 -7.45
N GLY A 73 5.37 -8.76 -6.47
CA GLY A 73 4.02 -8.25 -6.67
C GLY A 73 4.00 -6.79 -7.10
N LEU A 74 4.87 -5.95 -6.51
CA LEU A 74 5.05 -4.56 -6.96
C LEU A 74 5.59 -4.51 -8.39
N ALA A 75 6.59 -5.32 -8.74
CA ALA A 75 7.15 -5.38 -10.08
C ALA A 75 6.09 -5.77 -11.11
N ILE A 76 5.25 -6.76 -10.81
CA ILE A 76 4.09 -7.13 -11.65
C ILE A 76 3.13 -5.94 -11.81
N GLY A 77 2.83 -5.23 -10.72
CA GLY A 77 1.99 -4.03 -10.78
C GLY A 77 2.60 -2.92 -11.64
N VAL A 78 3.92 -2.66 -11.54
CA VAL A 78 4.63 -1.67 -12.35
C VAL A 78 4.59 -2.05 -13.83
N VAL A 79 4.87 -3.31 -14.15
CA VAL A 79 4.81 -3.81 -15.54
C VAL A 79 3.39 -3.65 -16.08
N ALA A 80 2.37 -4.07 -15.33
CA ALA A 80 0.98 -3.93 -15.72
C ALA A 80 0.58 -2.46 -15.94
N TYR A 81 0.97 -1.57 -15.03
CA TYR A 81 0.73 -0.13 -15.12
C TYR A 81 1.27 0.44 -16.44
N TYR A 82 2.55 0.22 -16.74
CA TYR A 82 3.19 0.80 -17.93
C TYR A 82 2.74 0.13 -19.23
N LEU A 83 2.43 -1.17 -19.22
CA LEU A 83 1.85 -1.84 -20.39
C LEU A 83 0.48 -1.27 -20.73
N ILE A 84 -0.41 -1.16 -19.74
CA ILE A 84 -1.76 -0.63 -19.95
C ILE A 84 -1.70 0.84 -20.32
N LYS A 85 -0.97 1.65 -19.55
CA LYS A 85 -0.80 3.08 -19.84
C LYS A 85 -0.26 3.31 -21.24
N GLY A 86 0.74 2.53 -21.66
CA GLY A 86 1.31 2.61 -22.99
C GLY A 86 0.34 2.18 -24.09
N ASN A 87 -0.49 1.16 -23.87
CA ASN A 87 -1.51 0.73 -24.84
C ASN A 87 -2.61 1.77 -24.99
N LEU A 88 -3.11 2.33 -23.89
CA LEU A 88 -4.09 3.42 -23.91
C LEU A 88 -3.54 4.67 -24.63
N ALA A 89 -2.28 5.03 -24.39
CA ALA A 89 -1.65 6.15 -25.08
C ALA A 89 -1.47 5.90 -26.59
N SER A 90 -1.16 4.66 -26.98
CA SER A 90 -1.06 4.27 -28.40
C SER A 90 -2.41 4.35 -29.11
N LEU A 91 -3.52 4.01 -28.44
CA LEU A 91 -4.87 4.19 -28.97
C LEU A 91 -5.20 5.67 -29.21
N GLY A 92 -4.61 6.56 -28.41
CA GLY A 92 -4.67 8.03 -28.59
C GLY A 92 -3.66 8.60 -29.58
N GLY A 93 -2.92 7.77 -30.33
CA GLY A 93 -1.95 8.20 -31.34
C GLY A 93 -0.60 8.68 -30.80
N LEU A 94 -0.28 8.48 -29.52
CA LEU A 94 0.97 8.91 -28.90
C LEU A 94 2.00 7.78 -28.85
N ASN A 95 3.21 8.02 -29.37
CA ASN A 95 4.33 7.08 -29.29
C ASN A 95 4.95 7.06 -27.89
N PHE A 96 4.61 6.05 -27.09
CA PHE A 96 5.04 5.88 -25.69
C PHE A 96 6.11 4.80 -25.48
N SER A 97 6.69 4.21 -26.54
CA SER A 97 7.55 3.01 -26.42
C SER A 97 8.82 3.24 -25.58
N GLY A 98 9.50 4.38 -25.78
CA GLY A 98 10.73 4.72 -25.05
C GLY A 98 10.49 4.98 -23.56
N ALA A 99 9.47 5.79 -23.24
CA ALA A 99 9.08 6.10 -21.86
C ALA A 99 8.54 4.87 -21.11
N ARG A 100 7.93 3.92 -21.83
CA ARG A 100 7.46 2.64 -21.27
C ARG A 100 8.62 1.77 -20.80
N SER A 101 9.66 1.59 -21.62
CA SER A 101 10.80 0.74 -21.28
C SER A 101 11.63 1.31 -20.13
N SER A 102 11.95 2.61 -20.19
CA SER A 102 12.71 3.28 -19.13
C SER A 102 11.93 3.38 -17.81
N GLY A 103 10.62 3.61 -17.88
CA GLY A 103 9.71 3.61 -16.73
C GLY A 103 9.66 2.24 -16.04
N ILE A 104 9.48 1.16 -16.80
CA ILE A 104 9.46 -0.20 -16.24
C ILE A 104 10.80 -0.53 -15.57
N ALA A 105 11.93 -0.20 -16.21
CA ALA A 105 13.25 -0.48 -15.65
C ALA A 105 13.49 0.27 -14.34
N LEU A 106 13.25 1.59 -14.32
CA LEU A 106 13.48 2.42 -13.14
C LEU A 106 12.52 2.04 -12.00
N TRP A 107 11.21 2.04 -12.26
CA TRP A 107 10.21 1.77 -11.23
C TRP A 107 10.19 0.30 -10.81
N GLY A 108 10.54 -0.61 -11.72
CA GLY A 108 10.78 -2.01 -11.39
C GLY A 108 11.95 -2.16 -10.42
N ALA A 109 13.09 -1.51 -10.69
CA ALA A 109 14.22 -1.51 -9.76
C ALA A 109 13.84 -0.93 -8.39
N LEU A 110 13.14 0.22 -8.36
CA LEU A 110 12.64 0.82 -7.12
C LEU A 110 11.65 -0.09 -6.38
N ALA A 111 10.82 -0.84 -7.10
CA ALA A 111 9.93 -1.84 -6.50
C ALA A 111 10.71 -2.95 -5.78
N PHE A 112 11.87 -3.36 -6.29
CA PHE A 112 12.75 -4.29 -5.57
C PHE A 112 13.42 -3.62 -4.36
N PHE A 113 14.00 -2.44 -4.56
CA PHE A 113 14.73 -1.72 -3.50
C PHE A 113 13.84 -1.36 -2.31
N PHE A 114 12.61 -0.88 -2.55
CA PHE A 114 11.69 -0.50 -1.49
C PHE A 114 10.72 -1.62 -1.09
N GLY A 115 10.33 -2.49 -2.02
CA GLY A 115 9.36 -3.55 -1.75
C GLY A 115 9.85 -4.58 -0.75
N ALA A 116 11.12 -5.01 -0.84
CA ALA A 116 11.71 -5.96 0.08
C ALA A 116 11.75 -5.43 1.53
N PRO A 117 12.29 -4.23 1.81
CA PRO A 117 12.22 -3.63 3.15
C PRO A 117 10.79 -3.42 3.65
N LEU A 118 9.89 -2.90 2.81
CA LEU A 118 8.49 -2.65 3.22
C LEU A 118 7.75 -3.95 3.54
N GLY A 119 7.97 -5.01 2.75
CA GLY A 119 7.47 -6.34 3.05
C GLY A 119 8.01 -6.87 4.39
N LEU A 120 9.30 -6.68 4.66
CA LEU A 120 9.87 -7.07 5.95
C LEU A 120 9.25 -6.29 7.12
N LEU A 121 9.09 -4.98 7.00
CA LEU A 121 8.47 -4.13 8.02
C LEU A 121 7.00 -4.52 8.26
N GLY A 122 6.28 -4.88 7.20
CA GLY A 122 4.94 -5.47 7.28
C GLY A 122 4.90 -6.75 8.11
N ASN A 123 5.84 -7.66 7.89
CA ASN A 123 5.95 -8.89 8.71
C ASN A 123 6.25 -8.56 10.18
N LEU A 124 7.16 -7.63 10.45
CA LEU A 124 7.51 -7.20 11.81
C LEU A 124 6.35 -6.51 12.53
N ALA A 125 5.44 -5.88 11.81
CA ALA A 125 4.22 -5.30 12.37
C ALA A 125 3.25 -6.34 12.96
N GLN A 126 3.44 -7.64 12.73
CA GLN A 126 2.65 -8.68 13.40
C GLN A 126 2.99 -8.81 14.88
N VAL A 127 4.17 -8.36 15.32
CA VAL A 127 4.60 -8.48 16.72
C VAL A 127 3.58 -7.79 17.64
N PRO A 128 3.03 -8.50 18.65
CA PRO A 128 2.04 -7.90 19.54
C PRO A 128 2.66 -6.82 20.43
N GLY A 129 1.89 -5.78 20.73
CA GLY A 129 2.29 -4.70 21.63
C GLY A 129 2.87 -3.48 20.91
N ILE A 130 3.67 -2.70 21.64
CA ILE A 130 4.16 -1.38 21.21
C ILE A 130 5.14 -1.50 20.05
N GLY A 131 5.97 -2.55 20.03
CA GLY A 131 6.94 -2.80 18.96
C GLY A 131 6.27 -2.98 17.59
N GLY A 132 5.19 -3.76 17.50
CA GLY A 132 4.44 -3.89 16.25
C GLY A 132 3.63 -2.64 15.89
N LEU A 133 3.15 -1.88 16.89
CA LEU A 133 2.44 -0.63 16.64
C LEU A 133 3.31 0.38 15.88
N PHE A 134 4.59 0.51 16.23
CA PHE A 134 5.53 1.40 15.52
C PHE A 134 5.54 1.10 14.02
N PHE A 135 5.66 -0.17 13.64
CA PHE A 135 5.65 -0.58 12.24
C PHE A 135 4.29 -0.39 11.56
N ARG A 136 3.17 -0.63 12.27
CA ARG A 136 1.81 -0.41 11.73
C ARG A 136 1.52 1.04 11.40
N LEU A 137 2.12 1.97 12.13
CA LEU A 137 1.96 3.41 11.92
C LEU A 137 2.72 3.93 10.70
N LEU A 138 3.65 3.16 10.12
CA LEU A 138 4.39 3.58 8.93
C LEU A 138 3.48 3.89 7.75
N VAL A 139 2.50 3.01 7.45
CA VAL A 139 1.61 3.20 6.30
C VAL A 139 0.73 4.45 6.45
N PRO A 140 0.01 4.67 7.58
CA PRO A 140 -0.70 5.92 7.83
C PRO A 140 0.21 7.15 7.77
N LEU A 141 1.45 7.07 8.29
CA LEU A 141 2.39 8.18 8.29
C LEU A 141 2.85 8.54 6.88
N VAL A 142 3.18 7.55 6.05
CA VAL A 142 3.55 7.75 4.63
C VAL A 142 2.39 8.37 3.87
N ALA A 143 1.17 7.86 4.05
CA ALA A 143 -0.03 8.42 3.41
C ALA A 143 -0.26 9.88 3.84
N PHE A 144 -0.13 10.19 5.13
CA PHE A 144 -0.26 11.55 5.65
C PHE A 144 0.82 12.49 5.09
N TYR A 145 2.08 12.06 5.10
CA TYR A 145 3.21 12.86 4.65
C TYR A 145 3.13 13.17 3.16
N GLU A 146 2.92 12.14 2.32
CA GLU A 146 2.83 12.32 0.87
C GLU A 146 1.65 13.22 0.49
N THR A 147 0.47 12.98 1.08
CA THR A 147 -0.71 13.80 0.77
C THR A 147 -0.55 15.24 1.25
N SER A 148 0.16 15.47 2.36
CA SER A 148 0.46 16.82 2.84
C SER A 148 1.42 17.54 1.89
N MET A 149 2.49 16.89 1.46
CA MET A 149 3.41 17.46 0.47
C MET A 149 2.69 17.82 -0.83
N ARG A 150 1.87 16.91 -1.36
CA ARG A 150 1.09 17.17 -2.59
C ARG A 150 0.13 18.33 -2.42
N LEU A 151 -0.57 18.43 -1.29
CA LEU A 151 -1.47 19.54 -1.00
C LEU A 151 -0.72 20.88 -0.92
N GLU A 152 0.52 20.91 -0.43
CA GLU A 152 1.34 22.12 -0.37
C GLU A 152 1.85 22.52 -1.77
N THR A 153 2.47 21.57 -2.48
CA THR A 153 3.11 21.82 -3.78
C THR A 153 2.11 22.07 -4.90
N GLU A 154 0.96 21.41 -4.84
CA GLU A 154 -0.06 21.45 -5.87
C GLU A 154 -1.31 22.21 -5.39
N SER A 155 -1.20 23.14 -4.45
CA SER A 155 -2.36 23.90 -3.97
C SER A 155 -3.07 24.75 -5.04
N ARG A 156 -2.45 24.99 -6.20
CA ARG A 156 -2.94 25.94 -7.24
C ARG A 156 -3.29 25.32 -8.61
N GLY A 157 -3.06 24.03 -8.83
CA GLY A 157 -3.15 23.38 -10.16
C GLY A 157 -4.16 22.23 -10.33
N PRO A 158 -4.41 21.37 -9.34
CA PRO A 158 -5.35 20.26 -9.41
C PRO A 158 -6.81 20.72 -9.32
N SER A 159 -7.70 19.89 -9.87
CA SER A 159 -9.14 20.07 -9.68
C SER A 159 -9.52 19.97 -8.20
N GLN A 160 -10.59 20.66 -7.80
CA GLN A 160 -11.12 20.60 -6.41
C GLN A 160 -11.36 19.16 -5.92
N ILE A 161 -11.67 18.24 -6.85
CA ILE A 161 -11.92 16.82 -6.54
C ILE A 161 -10.62 16.15 -6.09
N VAL A 162 -9.49 16.43 -6.74
CA VAL A 162 -8.18 15.89 -6.40
C VAL A 162 -7.74 16.41 -5.02
N LEU A 163 -7.87 17.71 -4.79
CA LEU A 163 -7.58 18.34 -3.49
C LEU A 163 -8.44 17.77 -2.36
N GLY A 164 -9.75 17.63 -2.60
CA GLY A 164 -10.68 17.01 -1.64
C GLY A 164 -10.34 15.55 -1.35
N THR A 165 -9.89 14.82 -2.36
CA THR A 165 -9.46 13.41 -2.22
C THR A 165 -8.21 13.30 -1.34
N TRP A 166 -7.15 14.05 -1.61
CA TRP A 166 -5.93 14.02 -0.78
C TRP A 166 -6.19 14.48 0.65
N THR A 167 -7.03 15.50 0.83
CA THR A 167 -7.45 15.95 2.16
C THR A 167 -8.16 14.84 2.93
N THR A 168 -9.07 14.12 2.26
CA THR A 168 -9.79 12.98 2.84
C THR A 168 -8.84 11.84 3.22
N VAL A 169 -7.90 11.49 2.35
CA VAL A 169 -6.86 10.47 2.63
C VAL A 169 -6.06 10.87 3.86
N ARG A 170 -5.63 12.14 3.95
CA ARG A 170 -4.86 12.67 5.08
C ARG A 170 -5.63 12.52 6.41
N PHE A 171 -6.88 12.95 6.46
CA PHE A 171 -7.71 12.81 7.67
C PHE A 171 -7.98 11.36 8.04
N THR A 172 -8.24 10.52 7.04
CA THR A 172 -8.46 9.08 7.23
C THR A 172 -7.21 8.41 7.81
N ALA A 173 -6.02 8.78 7.31
CA ALA A 173 -4.75 8.28 7.84
C ALA A 173 -4.58 8.61 9.33
N VAL A 174 -4.90 9.85 9.74
CA VAL A 174 -4.88 10.27 11.15
C VAL A 174 -5.88 9.46 11.98
N ALA A 175 -7.11 9.31 11.49
CA ALA A 175 -8.15 8.55 12.19
C ALA A 175 -7.74 7.08 12.40
N VAL A 176 -7.19 6.44 11.36
CA VAL A 176 -6.68 5.07 11.43
C VAL A 176 -5.52 4.96 12.42
N ALA A 177 -4.58 5.90 12.41
CA ALA A 177 -3.47 5.93 13.36
C ALA A 177 -3.96 6.01 14.82
N ILE A 178 -4.92 6.90 15.10
CA ILE A 178 -5.55 7.03 16.43
C ILE A 178 -6.24 5.72 16.82
N ALA A 179 -7.00 5.11 15.91
CA ALA A 179 -7.69 3.85 16.16
C ALA A 179 -6.70 2.71 16.50
N MET A 180 -5.57 2.61 15.77
CA MET A 180 -4.52 1.63 16.04
C MET A 180 -3.88 1.82 17.42
N VAL A 181 -3.56 3.07 17.79
CA VAL A 181 -2.99 3.40 19.11
C VAL A 181 -4.00 3.06 20.21
N ALA A 182 -5.25 3.49 20.07
CA ALA A 182 -6.31 3.23 21.04
C ALA A 182 -6.54 1.73 21.25
N HIS A 183 -6.57 0.95 20.16
CA HIS A 183 -6.70 -0.50 20.21
C HIS A 183 -5.53 -1.16 20.95
N THR A 184 -4.30 -0.71 20.68
CA THR A 184 -3.09 -1.24 21.32
C THR A 184 -3.05 -0.92 22.82
N VAL A 185 -3.38 0.31 23.20
CA VAL A 185 -3.46 0.74 24.61
C VAL A 185 -4.56 -0.03 25.35
N ARG A 186 -5.73 -0.21 24.73
CA ARG A 186 -6.83 -1.01 25.30
C ARG A 186 -6.41 -2.47 25.52
N GLY A 187 -5.75 -3.08 24.53
CA GLY A 187 -5.21 -4.44 24.66
C GLY A 187 -4.21 -4.56 25.80
N TRP A 188 -3.25 -3.64 25.88
CA TRP A 188 -2.25 -3.63 26.96
C TRP A 188 -2.87 -3.44 28.35
N ARG A 189 -3.86 -2.55 28.48
CA ARG A 189 -4.60 -2.35 29.75
C ARG A 189 -5.36 -3.62 30.16
N ARG A 190 -5.99 -4.32 29.22
CA ARG A 190 -6.70 -5.58 29.49
C ARG A 190 -5.74 -6.68 29.97
N SER A 191 -4.61 -6.86 29.28
CA SER A 191 -3.61 -7.87 29.67
C SER A 191 -3.01 -7.63 31.05
N ARG A 192 -2.82 -6.36 31.45
CA ARG A 192 -2.36 -6.01 32.80
C ARG A 192 -3.40 -6.33 33.88
N ARG A 193 -4.69 -6.04 33.64
CA ARG A 193 -5.76 -6.35 34.60
C ARG A 193 -5.89 -7.85 34.87
N ILE A 194 -5.78 -8.69 33.83
CA ILE A 194 -5.84 -10.15 33.99
C ILE A 194 -4.65 -10.66 34.83
N ARG A 195 -3.44 -10.13 34.60
CA ARG A 195 -2.25 -10.50 35.37
C ARG A 195 -2.34 -10.10 36.83
N SER A 196 -2.87 -8.92 37.13
CA SER A 196 -3.09 -8.45 38.51
C SER A 196 -4.17 -9.26 39.25
N ALA A 197 -5.21 -9.73 38.55
CA ALA A 197 -6.25 -10.57 39.15
C ALA A 197 -5.77 -11.98 39.49
N GLY A 198 -4.84 -12.55 38.71
CA GLY A 198 -4.26 -13.88 38.98
C GLY A 198 -3.20 -13.92 40.10
N MET A 199 -2.66 -12.78 40.52
CA MET A 199 -1.66 -12.68 41.61
C MET A 199 -2.29 -12.45 43.00
N GLY A 200 -3.60 -12.20 43.08
CA GLY A 200 -4.33 -12.01 44.34
C GLY A 200 -5.06 -13.26 44.86
N ALA A 201 -4.82 -14.43 44.25
CA ALA A 201 -5.49 -15.69 44.56
C ALA A 201 -4.50 -16.80 44.99
N GLY A 202 -3.36 -16.41 45.58
CA GLY A 202 -2.38 -17.31 46.17
C GLY A 202 -2.34 -17.15 47.68
#